data_AF-A0A924IIQ9-F1
#
_entry.id   AF-A0A924IIQ9-F1
#
_cell.length_a   1.000
_cell.length_b   1.000
_cell.length_c   1.000
_cell.angle_alpha   90.00
_cell.angle_beta   90.00
_cell.angle_gamma   90.00
#
_symmetry.space_group_name_H-M   'P 1'
#
loop_
_entity.id
_entity.type
_entity.pdbx_description
1 polymer ?
#
loop_
_entity_poly.entity_id
_entity_poly.type
_entity_poly.pdbx_seq_one_letter_code
_entity_poly.pdbx_strand_id
1 'polypeptide(L)'
;FFIAVPKTEKRLKILLIVSLLIALVARFLPAPEGISAAGDGWMWTRFASHNRFDALLVGVLLYLLSSEINFKEYFKPSRIEVNIISIIAMLGIFILPGIFVDSQVDRFNHLIFELCSGVLLLLSVLNTGHLLDFKFITPILNWIGSRSYGLYLIHIPAEMFVYELTARGLILSNSQSLILWMILTLSATELCYRLIEKPLINYSRRPLPVLLNS
;
A
#
# COMPACT_ATOMS: atom_id res chain seq x y z
N PHE A 1 13.69 -10.76 17.53
CA PHE A 1 13.07 -10.26 18.77
C PHE A 1 11.62 -9.92 18.49
N PHE A 2 10.68 -10.83 18.81
CA PHE A 2 9.25 -10.52 18.81
C PHE A 2 8.87 -10.19 20.26
N ILE A 3 8.68 -8.91 20.56
CA ILE A 3 8.11 -8.51 21.85
C ILE A 3 6.60 -8.67 21.70
N ALA A 4 6.05 -9.74 22.31
CA ALA A 4 4.62 -9.93 22.41
C ALA A 4 4.07 -8.97 23.47
N VAL A 5 3.66 -7.77 23.04
CA VAL A 5 2.94 -6.84 23.92
C VAL A 5 1.47 -7.26 23.97
N PRO A 6 0.85 -7.38 25.16
CA PRO A 6 -0.57 -7.69 25.26
C PRO A 6 -1.41 -6.64 24.51
N LYS A 7 -2.35 -7.10 23.65
CA LYS A 7 -3.24 -6.26 22.84
C LYS A 7 -3.99 -5.18 23.63
N THR A 8 -4.21 -5.41 24.93
CA THR A 8 -5.07 -4.62 25.81
C THR A 8 -4.34 -3.53 26.60
N GLU A 9 -3.03 -3.32 26.38
CA GLU A 9 -2.34 -2.26 27.11
C GLU A 9 -2.76 -0.87 26.60
N LYS A 10 -3.51 -0.13 27.43
CA LYS A 10 -3.83 1.30 27.22
C LYS A 10 -2.58 2.11 26.86
N ARG A 11 -1.42 1.73 27.40
CA ARG A 11 -0.10 2.31 27.09
C ARG A 11 0.28 2.14 25.62
N LEU A 12 0.09 0.96 25.03
CA LEU A 12 0.40 0.69 23.62
C LEU A 12 -0.42 1.60 22.69
N LYS A 13 -1.71 1.77 22.96
CA LYS A 13 -2.55 2.68 22.16
C LYS A 13 -2.10 4.12 22.26
N ILE A 14 -1.79 4.59 23.48
CA ILE A 14 -1.28 5.95 23.69
C ILE A 14 0.02 6.13 22.90
N LEU A 15 0.95 5.17 22.96
CA LEU A 15 2.19 5.22 22.19
C LEU A 15 1.95 5.26 20.68
N LEU A 16 0.98 4.48 20.17
CA LEU A 16 0.64 4.47 18.75
C LEU A 16 -0.03 5.77 18.30
N ILE A 17 -0.93 6.34 19.11
CA ILE A 17 -1.56 7.64 18.84
C ILE A 17 -0.50 8.75 18.85
N VAL A 18 0.39 8.75 19.85
CA VAL A 18 1.50 9.71 19.92
C VAL A 18 2.41 9.54 18.71
N SER A 19 2.73 8.31 18.32
CA SER A 19 3.55 8.03 17.13
C SER A 19 2.87 8.52 15.86
N LEU A 20 1.55 8.38 15.74
CA LEU A 20 0.79 8.89 14.60
C LEU A 20 0.82 10.41 14.55
N LEU A 21 0.61 11.08 15.69
CA LEU A 21 0.68 12.55 15.76
C LEU A 21 2.09 13.05 15.40
N ILE A 22 3.13 12.39 15.89
CA ILE A 22 4.52 12.70 15.52
C ILE A 22 4.72 12.50 14.02
N ALA A 23 4.24 11.41 13.43
CA ALA A 23 4.36 11.15 11.99
C ALA A 23 3.65 12.23 11.14
N LEU A 24 2.43 12.61 11.53
CA LEU A 24 1.65 13.65 10.86
C LEU A 24 2.34 15.03 10.92
N VAL A 25 3.00 15.36 12.04
CA VAL A 25 3.79 16.58 12.16
C VAL A 25 5.09 16.48 11.36
N ALA A 26 5.78 15.34 11.45
CA ALA A 26 7.05 15.09 10.79
C ALA A 26 6.95 15.18 9.26
N ARG A 27 5.78 14.88 8.68
CA ARG A 27 5.48 15.07 7.25
C ARG A 27 5.71 16.48 6.75
N PHE A 28 5.54 17.49 7.61
CA PHE A 28 5.74 18.88 7.24
C PHE A 28 7.19 19.35 7.40
N LEU A 29 8.10 18.50 7.88
CA LEU A 29 9.51 18.85 7.98
C LEU A 29 10.09 19.18 6.60
N PRO A 30 10.81 20.31 6.45
CA PRO A 30 11.47 20.64 5.20
C PRO A 30 12.53 19.59 4.87
N ALA A 31 12.86 19.46 3.59
CA ALA A 31 14.02 18.68 3.21
C ALA A 31 15.29 19.30 3.84
N PRO A 32 16.24 18.48 4.31
CA PRO A 32 17.54 18.95 4.78
C PRO A 32 18.23 19.88 3.76
N GLU A 33 19.01 20.83 4.28
CA GLU A 33 19.81 21.73 3.44
C GLU A 33 20.74 20.91 2.52
N GLY A 34 20.81 21.28 1.25
CA GLY A 34 21.61 20.60 0.22
C GLY A 34 20.82 19.63 -0.67
N ILE A 35 19.58 19.27 -0.30
CA ILE A 35 18.71 18.45 -1.15
C ILE A 35 17.96 19.35 -2.14
N SER A 36 18.35 19.33 -3.41
CA SER A 36 17.66 20.08 -4.45
C SER A 36 16.45 19.31 -4.99
N ALA A 37 15.38 20.03 -5.35
CA ALA A 37 14.19 19.44 -5.97
C ALA A 37 14.51 18.72 -7.31
N ALA A 38 15.58 19.13 -7.99
CA ALA A 38 16.01 18.56 -9.27
C ALA A 38 16.93 17.33 -9.14
N GLY A 39 17.49 17.06 -7.96
CA GLY A 39 18.42 15.94 -7.71
C GLY A 39 17.83 14.89 -6.77
N ASP A 40 17.98 15.08 -5.46
CA ASP A 40 17.63 14.09 -4.43
C ASP A 40 16.28 14.36 -3.74
N GLY A 41 15.63 15.50 -4.06
CA GLY A 41 14.38 15.92 -3.42
C GLY A 41 13.23 14.95 -3.62
N TRP A 42 13.13 14.33 -4.79
CA TRP A 42 12.12 13.30 -5.05
C TRP A 42 12.37 12.02 -4.25
N MET A 43 13.64 11.66 -3.99
CA MET A 43 13.97 10.51 -3.15
C MET A 43 13.60 10.79 -1.70
N TRP A 44 13.89 11.99 -1.20
CA TRP A 44 13.50 12.41 0.14
C TRP A 44 11.96 12.38 0.31
N THR A 45 11.22 13.00 -0.60
CA THR A 45 9.75 13.06 -0.50
C THR A 45 9.13 11.66 -0.63
N ARG A 46 9.68 10.77 -1.47
CA ARG A 46 9.11 9.43 -1.70
C ARG A 46 9.54 8.39 -0.66
N PHE A 47 10.83 8.33 -0.30
CA PHE A 47 11.40 7.23 0.47
C PHE A 47 11.70 7.57 1.94
N ALA A 48 11.69 8.84 2.34
CA ALA A 48 11.96 9.15 3.74
C ALA A 48 10.89 8.51 4.63
N SER A 49 11.33 7.68 5.57
CA SER A 49 10.43 6.78 6.31
C SER A 49 9.35 7.51 7.10
N HIS A 50 9.63 8.73 7.58
CA HIS A 50 8.67 9.56 8.30
C HIS A 50 7.43 9.93 7.46
N ASN A 51 7.55 9.95 6.12
CA ASN A 51 6.42 10.21 5.22
C ASN A 51 5.54 8.98 4.94
N ARG A 52 5.83 7.82 5.55
CA ARG A 52 5.13 6.55 5.31
C ARG A 52 4.63 5.86 6.57
N PHE A 53 5.12 6.26 7.74
CA PHE A 53 4.77 5.61 9.01
C PHE A 53 3.30 5.83 9.40
N ASP A 54 2.75 6.98 9.07
CA ASP A 54 1.34 7.31 9.28
C ASP A 54 0.39 6.36 8.57
N ALA A 55 0.63 6.03 7.29
CA ALA A 55 -0.17 5.03 6.57
C ALA A 55 -0.25 3.68 7.31
N LEU A 56 0.90 3.20 7.81
CA LEU A 56 0.99 1.94 8.56
C LEU A 56 0.29 2.07 9.92
N LEU A 57 0.49 3.17 10.63
CA LEU A 57 -0.10 3.43 11.94
C LEU A 57 -1.62 3.53 11.87
N VAL A 58 -2.17 4.15 10.81
CA VAL A 58 -3.62 4.19 10.56
C VAL A 58 -4.18 2.77 10.47
N GLY A 59 -3.53 1.88 9.72
CA GLY A 59 -3.95 0.48 9.62
C GLY A 59 -3.91 -0.27 10.95
N VAL A 60 -2.82 -0.10 11.73
CA VAL A 60 -2.68 -0.71 13.05
C VAL A 60 -3.74 -0.19 14.03
N LEU A 61 -3.99 1.11 14.04
CA LEU A 61 -5.00 1.72 14.90
C LEU A 61 -6.40 1.27 14.53
N LEU A 62 -6.74 1.20 13.23
CA LEU A 62 -8.03 0.67 12.78
C LEU A 62 -8.23 -0.79 13.21
N TYR A 63 -7.19 -1.61 13.17
CA TYR A 63 -7.25 -2.99 13.68
C TYR A 63 -7.45 -3.06 15.20
N LEU A 64 -6.73 -2.24 15.97
CA LEU A 64 -6.90 -2.21 17.42
C LEU A 64 -8.30 -1.71 17.80
N LEU A 65 -8.78 -0.67 17.13
CA LEU A 65 -10.14 -0.17 17.33
C LEU A 65 -11.19 -1.21 16.94
N SER A 66 -11.01 -1.95 15.84
CA SER A 66 -11.98 -2.98 15.43
C SER A 66 -12.01 -4.18 16.37
N SER A 67 -10.96 -4.39 17.17
CA SER A 67 -10.93 -5.42 18.21
C SER A 67 -11.72 -5.05 19.47
N GLU A 68 -12.09 -3.78 19.63
CA GLU A 68 -12.80 -3.26 20.81
C GLU A 68 -14.18 -2.71 20.49
N ILE A 69 -14.30 -2.08 19.33
CA ILE A 69 -15.52 -1.48 18.83
C ILE A 69 -16.03 -2.35 17.69
N ASN A 70 -17.25 -2.84 17.83
CA ASN A 70 -17.95 -3.46 16.72
C ASN A 70 -18.46 -2.34 15.79
N PHE A 71 -17.62 -1.90 14.84
CA PHE A 71 -17.98 -0.83 13.89
C PHE A 71 -19.30 -1.09 13.14
N LYS A 72 -19.69 -2.37 12.98
CA LYS A 72 -20.96 -2.77 12.36
C LYS A 72 -22.19 -2.35 13.16
N GLU A 73 -22.08 -2.08 14.46
CA GLU A 73 -23.21 -1.59 15.26
C GLU A 73 -23.55 -0.14 14.93
N TYR A 74 -22.54 0.67 14.67
CA TYR A 74 -22.67 2.11 14.44
C TYR A 74 -22.78 2.47 12.96
N PHE A 75 -22.15 1.69 12.08
CA PHE A 75 -22.08 1.99 10.66
C PHE A 75 -22.39 0.76 9.82
N LYS A 76 -23.54 0.81 9.13
CA LYS A 76 -24.06 -0.26 8.26
C LYS A 76 -24.35 0.31 6.87
N PRO A 77 -23.32 0.62 6.07
CA PRO A 77 -23.53 1.20 4.75
C PRO A 77 -24.25 0.17 3.85
N SER A 78 -25.22 0.66 3.09
CA SER A 78 -25.85 -0.07 2.00
C SER A 78 -24.83 -0.40 0.91
N ARG A 79 -25.15 -1.39 0.07
CA ARG A 79 -24.28 -1.80 -1.05
C ARG A 79 -23.96 -0.64 -2.01
N ILE A 80 -24.92 0.27 -2.23
CA ILE A 80 -24.72 1.43 -3.10
C ILE A 80 -23.74 2.41 -2.46
N GLU A 81 -23.87 2.68 -1.16
CA GLU A 81 -22.95 3.56 -0.44
C GLU A 81 -21.52 3.00 -0.45
N VAL A 82 -21.34 1.69 -0.23
CA VAL A 82 -20.02 1.05 -0.31
C VAL A 82 -19.38 1.23 -1.69
N ASN A 83 -20.16 1.03 -2.76
CA ASN A 83 -19.66 1.21 -4.13
C ASN A 83 -19.29 2.68 -4.40
N ILE A 84 -20.15 3.64 -4.02
CA ILE A 84 -19.90 5.07 -4.23
C ILE A 84 -18.65 5.51 -3.45
N ILE A 85 -18.57 5.17 -2.16
CA ILE A 85 -17.43 5.52 -1.32
C ILE A 85 -16.14 4.90 -1.88
N SER A 86 -16.19 3.64 -2.33
CA SER A 86 -15.02 2.96 -2.90
C SER A 86 -14.58 3.58 -4.21
N ILE A 87 -15.51 3.95 -5.09
CA ILE A 87 -15.20 4.68 -6.33
C ILE A 87 -14.57 6.03 -5.99
N ILE A 88 -15.16 6.82 -5.10
CA ILE A 88 -14.62 8.13 -4.70
C ILE A 88 -13.21 7.97 -4.11
N ALA A 89 -13.01 7.00 -3.22
CA ALA A 89 -11.70 6.72 -2.65
C ALA A 89 -10.67 6.29 -3.70
N MET A 90 -11.07 5.44 -4.66
CA MET A 90 -10.21 5.04 -5.77
C MET A 90 -9.87 6.21 -6.69
N LEU A 91 -10.84 7.06 -7.04
CA LEU A 91 -10.58 8.28 -7.81
C LEU A 91 -9.62 9.20 -7.03
N GLY A 92 -9.80 9.34 -5.72
CA GLY A 92 -8.87 10.07 -4.87
C GLY A 92 -7.44 9.52 -4.90
N ILE A 93 -7.29 8.19 -4.95
CA ILE A 93 -6.00 7.51 -5.06
C ILE A 93 -5.36 7.70 -6.44
N PHE A 94 -6.12 7.57 -7.53
CA PHE A 94 -5.57 7.51 -8.88
C PHE A 94 -5.48 8.87 -9.59
N ILE A 95 -6.36 9.81 -9.26
CA ILE A 95 -6.47 11.09 -9.98
C ILE A 95 -5.72 12.20 -9.26
N LEU A 96 -5.94 12.36 -7.96
CA LEU A 96 -5.45 13.53 -7.22
C LEU A 96 -3.91 13.63 -7.20
N PRO A 97 -3.15 12.53 -7.03
CA PRO A 97 -1.68 12.60 -7.13
C PRO A 97 -1.17 13.01 -8.51
N GLY A 98 -1.97 12.82 -9.58
CA GLY A 98 -1.59 13.17 -10.95
C GLY A 98 -1.93 14.61 -11.37
N ILE A 99 -2.74 15.33 -10.60
CA ILE A 99 -3.17 16.70 -10.94
C ILE A 99 -2.14 17.75 -10.53
N PHE A 100 -1.41 17.51 -9.44
CA PHE A 100 -0.50 18.49 -8.87
C PHE A 100 0.90 17.91 -8.69
N VAL A 101 1.83 18.34 -9.54
CA VAL A 101 3.22 17.83 -9.59
C VAL A 101 4.19 18.68 -8.75
N ASP A 102 3.69 19.68 -8.00
CA ASP A 102 4.53 20.51 -7.14
C ASP A 102 4.83 19.82 -5.79
N SER A 103 6.08 19.95 -5.33
CA SER A 103 6.65 19.32 -4.13
C SER A 103 5.88 19.57 -2.82
N GLN A 104 5.26 20.75 -2.66
CA GLN A 104 4.39 21.07 -1.53
C GLN A 104 3.04 20.35 -1.63
N VAL A 105 2.53 20.21 -2.86
CA VAL A 105 1.26 19.51 -3.11
C VAL A 105 1.43 18.00 -3.04
N ASP A 106 2.62 17.48 -3.31
CA ASP A 106 2.96 16.05 -3.18
C ASP A 106 2.72 15.52 -1.74
N ARG A 107 3.00 16.33 -0.72
CA ARG A 107 2.74 15.99 0.69
C ARG A 107 1.25 15.89 1.00
N PHE A 108 0.46 16.81 0.45
CA PHE A 108 -0.99 16.81 0.62
C PHE A 108 -1.65 15.68 -0.17
N ASN A 109 -1.15 15.39 -1.38
CA ASN A 109 -1.57 14.26 -2.20
C ASN A 109 -1.33 12.92 -1.49
N HIS A 110 -0.21 12.78 -0.78
CA HIS A 110 0.05 11.60 0.05
C HIS A 110 -0.92 11.45 1.22
N LEU A 111 -1.30 12.55 1.90
CA LEU A 111 -2.32 12.50 2.94
C LEU A 111 -3.68 12.04 2.38
N ILE A 112 -4.09 12.56 1.22
CA ILE A 112 -5.33 12.13 0.59
C ILE A 112 -5.27 10.64 0.23
N PHE A 113 -4.17 10.20 -0.38
CA PHE A 113 -3.95 8.79 -0.70
C PHE A 113 -4.13 7.89 0.52
N GLU A 114 -3.60 8.29 1.67
CA GLU A 114 -3.71 7.55 2.93
C GLU A 114 -5.11 7.56 3.52
N LEU A 115 -5.79 8.71 3.51
CA LEU A 115 -7.17 8.80 3.97
C LEU A 115 -8.08 7.92 3.11
N CYS A 116 -7.94 8.00 1.78
CA CYS A 116 -8.68 7.15 0.86
C CYS A 116 -8.38 5.66 1.09
N SER A 117 -7.10 5.30 1.28
CA SER A 117 -6.69 3.93 1.59
C SER A 117 -7.25 3.45 2.94
N GLY A 118 -7.26 4.31 3.95
CA GLY A 118 -7.84 4.04 5.27
C GLY A 118 -9.34 3.83 5.23
N VAL A 119 -10.06 4.60 4.39
CA VAL A 119 -11.50 4.40 4.14
C VAL A 119 -11.76 3.04 3.50
N LEU A 120 -10.99 2.67 2.46
CA LEU A 120 -11.12 1.36 1.82
C LEU A 120 -10.81 0.23 2.82
N LEU A 121 -9.81 0.40 3.68
CA LEU A 121 -9.49 -0.56 4.74
C LEU A 121 -10.64 -0.68 5.75
N LEU A 122 -11.25 0.43 6.18
CA LEU A 122 -12.40 0.42 7.08
C LEU A 122 -13.59 -0.33 6.47
N LEU A 123 -13.89 -0.09 5.19
CA LEU A 123 -14.94 -0.82 4.46
C LEU A 123 -14.65 -2.33 4.40
N SER A 124 -13.37 -2.70 4.24
CA SER A 124 -12.94 -4.11 4.29
C SER A 124 -13.14 -4.72 5.69
N VAL A 125 -12.79 -4.00 6.76
CA VAL A 125 -12.98 -4.43 8.16
C VAL A 125 -14.47 -4.64 8.50
N LEU A 126 -15.35 -3.80 7.95
CA LEU A 126 -16.80 -3.96 8.08
C LEU A 126 -17.33 -5.22 7.40
N ASN A 127 -16.48 -6.00 6.71
CA ASN A 127 -16.82 -7.22 6.02
C ASN A 127 -18.07 -7.05 5.15
N THR A 128 -18.12 -5.97 4.37
CA THR A 128 -19.21 -5.68 3.43
C THR A 128 -19.26 -6.70 2.27
N GLY A 129 -18.37 -7.70 2.26
CA GLY A 129 -18.28 -8.76 1.26
C GLY A 129 -17.49 -8.34 0.02
N HIS A 130 -17.63 -7.09 -0.43
CA HIS A 130 -16.94 -6.56 -1.62
C HIS A 130 -16.69 -5.04 -1.46
N LEU A 131 -15.48 -4.56 -1.81
CA LEU A 131 -15.19 -3.13 -1.95
C LEU A 131 -15.87 -2.56 -3.22
N LEU A 132 -15.88 -3.36 -4.28
CA LEU A 132 -16.59 -3.06 -5.51
C LEU A 132 -17.32 -4.32 -5.95
N ASP A 133 -18.64 -4.33 -5.85
CA ASP A 133 -19.45 -5.48 -6.28
C ASP A 133 -19.76 -5.42 -7.78
N PHE A 134 -18.68 -5.21 -8.56
CA PHE A 134 -18.71 -5.32 -10.01
C PHE A 134 -18.12 -6.69 -10.37
N LYS A 135 -18.99 -7.58 -10.87
CA LYS A 135 -18.66 -8.99 -11.17
C LYS A 135 -17.42 -9.16 -12.06
N PHE A 136 -17.14 -8.20 -12.94
CA PHE A 136 -16.00 -8.23 -13.85
C PHE A 136 -14.71 -7.63 -13.27
N ILE A 137 -14.82 -6.68 -12.34
CA ILE A 137 -13.67 -5.96 -11.77
C ILE A 137 -13.09 -6.73 -10.57
N THR A 138 -13.96 -7.37 -9.79
CA THR A 138 -13.58 -8.11 -8.57
C THR A 138 -12.47 -9.15 -8.82
N PRO A 139 -12.54 -10.01 -9.86
CA PRO A 139 -11.47 -10.97 -10.14
C PRO A 139 -10.14 -10.29 -10.49
N ILE A 140 -10.18 -9.16 -11.21
CA ILE A 140 -9.00 -8.39 -11.58
C ILE A 140 -8.36 -7.78 -10.33
N LEU A 141 -9.15 -7.14 -9.47
CA LEU A 141 -8.64 -6.56 -8.21
C LEU A 141 -8.07 -7.63 -7.29
N ASN A 142 -8.72 -8.79 -7.19
CA ASN A 142 -8.20 -9.91 -6.41
C ASN A 142 -6.89 -10.46 -7.00
N TRP A 143 -6.77 -10.52 -8.32
CA TRP A 143 -5.53 -10.91 -8.99
C TRP A 143 -4.41 -9.89 -8.69
N ILE A 144 -4.66 -8.59 -8.91
CA ILE A 144 -3.68 -7.53 -8.62
C ILE A 144 -3.29 -7.54 -7.14
N GLY A 145 -4.27 -7.59 -6.23
CA GLY A 145 -4.04 -7.54 -4.79
C GLY A 145 -3.19 -8.71 -4.29
N SER A 146 -3.48 -9.93 -4.77
CA SER A 146 -2.70 -11.12 -4.40
C SER A 146 -1.26 -11.13 -4.95
N ARG A 147 -0.94 -10.32 -5.97
CA ARG A 147 0.42 -10.14 -6.52
C ARG A 147 1.02 -8.78 -6.22
N SER A 148 0.37 -7.96 -5.39
CA SER A 148 0.77 -6.56 -5.15
C SER A 148 2.21 -6.44 -4.66
N TYR A 149 2.66 -7.37 -3.81
CA TYR A 149 4.03 -7.43 -3.34
C TYR A 149 5.04 -7.69 -4.47
N GLY A 150 4.80 -8.72 -5.28
CA GLY A 150 5.63 -9.03 -6.44
C GLY A 150 5.65 -7.88 -7.47
N LEU A 151 4.50 -7.28 -7.77
CA LEU A 151 4.39 -6.11 -8.66
C LEU A 151 5.27 -4.95 -8.16
N TYR A 152 5.18 -4.65 -6.85
CA TYR A 152 5.98 -3.61 -6.22
C TYR A 152 7.48 -3.88 -6.31
N LEU A 153 7.93 -5.13 -6.10
CA LEU A 153 9.36 -5.43 -6.16
C LEU A 153 9.91 -5.47 -7.59
N ILE A 154 9.12 -5.97 -8.54
CA ILE A 154 9.61 -6.34 -9.87
C ILE A 154 9.53 -5.18 -10.87
N HIS A 155 8.63 -4.21 -10.68
CA HIS A 155 8.47 -3.12 -11.65
C HIS A 155 9.75 -2.28 -11.85
N ILE A 156 10.51 -2.00 -10.78
CA ILE A 156 11.78 -1.25 -10.87
C ILE A 156 12.86 -2.02 -11.65
N PRO A 157 13.23 -3.27 -11.29
CA PRO A 157 14.25 -4.00 -12.06
C PRO A 157 13.80 -4.28 -13.50
N ALA A 158 12.50 -4.47 -13.75
CA ALA A 158 11.98 -4.59 -15.11
C ALA A 158 12.17 -3.30 -15.91
N GLU A 159 11.93 -2.13 -15.30
CA GLU A 159 12.16 -0.82 -15.93
C GLU A 159 13.65 -0.62 -16.25
N MET A 160 14.52 -0.89 -15.27
CA MET A 160 15.97 -0.81 -15.44
C MET A 160 16.48 -1.75 -16.55
N PHE A 161 15.89 -2.93 -16.69
CA PHE A 161 16.23 -3.86 -17.76
C PHE A 161 15.85 -3.32 -19.14
N VAL A 162 14.65 -2.74 -19.28
CA VAL A 162 14.23 -2.10 -20.54
C VAL A 162 15.14 -0.92 -20.88
N TYR A 163 15.49 -0.10 -19.89
CA TYR A 163 16.43 1.01 -20.04
C TYR A 163 17.82 0.53 -20.50
N GLU A 164 18.34 -0.54 -19.93
CA GLU A 164 19.63 -1.11 -20.34
C GLU A 164 19.59 -1.63 -21.79
N LEU A 165 18.48 -2.24 -22.21
CA LEU A 165 18.32 -2.69 -23.59
C LEU A 165 18.35 -1.51 -24.58
N THR A 166 17.65 -0.41 -24.27
CA THR A 166 17.65 0.77 -25.14
C THR A 166 19.02 1.46 -25.15
N ALA A 167 19.70 1.53 -24.01
CA ALA A 167 21.07 2.04 -23.90
C ALA A 167 22.09 1.22 -24.73
N ARG A 168 21.87 -0.09 -24.87
CA ARG A 168 22.68 -0.99 -25.71
C ARG A 168 22.32 -0.96 -27.20
N GLY A 169 21.43 -0.07 -27.63
CA GLY A 169 21.09 0.16 -29.02
C GLY A 169 19.79 -0.47 -29.50
N LEU A 170 18.96 -1.02 -28.60
CA LEU A 170 17.60 -1.43 -28.97
C LEU A 170 16.73 -0.19 -29.18
N ILE A 171 16.34 0.08 -30.42
CA ILE A 171 15.50 1.23 -30.75
C ILE A 171 14.03 0.86 -30.48
N LEU A 172 13.49 1.35 -29.38
CA LEU A 172 12.08 1.23 -29.03
C LEU A 172 11.44 2.62 -28.96
N SER A 173 10.22 2.75 -29.49
CA SER A 173 9.39 3.91 -29.19
C SER A 173 8.99 3.90 -27.71
N ASN A 174 8.58 5.06 -27.18
CA ASN A 174 8.10 5.16 -25.79
C ASN A 174 6.96 4.17 -25.49
N SER A 175 6.04 3.96 -26.44
CA SER A 175 4.94 3.00 -26.29
C SER A 175 5.43 1.55 -26.29
N GLN A 176 6.43 1.22 -27.12
CA GLN A 176 7.04 -0.11 -27.14
C GLN A 176 7.80 -0.40 -25.84
N SER A 177 8.56 0.57 -25.32
CA SER A 177 9.23 0.45 -24.02
C SER A 177 8.24 0.24 -22.88
N LEU A 178 7.13 1.00 -22.86
CA LEU A 178 6.06 0.84 -21.87
C LEU A 178 5.42 -0.55 -21.93
N ILE A 179 5.08 -1.02 -23.13
CA ILE A 179 4.49 -2.35 -23.33
C ILE A 179 5.46 -3.44 -22.88
N LEU A 180 6.74 -3.35 -23.27
CA LEU A 180 7.76 -4.32 -22.87
C LEU A 180 7.94 -4.34 -21.35
N TRP A 181 8.02 -3.16 -20.71
CA TRP A 181 8.10 -3.04 -19.26
C TRP A 181 6.90 -3.67 -18.55
N MET A 182 5.67 -3.41 -19.02
CA MET A 182 4.46 -4.04 -18.47
C MET A 182 4.48 -5.56 -18.63
N ILE A 183 4.87 -6.07 -19.81
CA ILE A 183 4.97 -7.52 -20.07
C ILE A 183 5.98 -8.16 -19.12
N LEU A 184 7.19 -7.58 -19.01
CA LEU A 184 8.23 -8.09 -18.11
C LEU A 184 7.77 -8.07 -16.66
N THR A 185 7.18 -6.95 -16.22
CA THR A 185 6.68 -6.80 -14.84
C THR A 185 5.62 -7.83 -14.51
N LEU A 186 4.58 -7.96 -15.35
CA LEU A 186 3.45 -8.86 -15.10
C LEU A 186 3.86 -10.34 -15.20
N SER A 187 4.68 -10.69 -16.19
CA SER A 187 5.13 -12.08 -16.38
C SER A 187 6.07 -12.52 -15.27
N ALA A 188 7.10 -11.73 -14.95
CA ALA A 188 8.03 -12.06 -13.87
C ALA A 188 7.31 -12.08 -12.50
N THR A 189 6.34 -11.19 -12.29
CA THR A 189 5.51 -11.21 -11.08
C THR A 189 4.66 -12.48 -10.99
N GLU A 190 3.98 -12.88 -12.06
CA GLU A 190 3.17 -14.10 -12.02
C GLU A 190 4.05 -15.35 -11.82
N LEU A 191 5.25 -15.39 -12.40
CA LEU A 191 6.22 -16.45 -12.17
C LEU A 191 6.69 -16.48 -10.71
N CYS A 192 7.12 -15.33 -10.17
CA CYS A 192 7.54 -15.20 -8.77
C CYS A 192 6.40 -15.61 -7.82
N TYR A 193 5.18 -15.14 -8.08
CA TYR A 193 4.02 -15.48 -7.27
C TYR A 193 3.75 -16.98 -7.23
N ARG A 194 3.80 -17.67 -8.38
CA ARG A 194 3.52 -19.10 -8.47
C ARG A 194 4.66 -19.96 -7.90
N LEU A 195 5.90 -19.57 -8.12
CA LEU A 195 7.08 -20.38 -7.82
C LEU A 195 7.69 -20.10 -6.45
N ILE A 196 7.49 -18.90 -5.90
CA ILE A 196 8.13 -18.45 -4.66
C ILE A 196 7.07 -18.08 -3.63
N GLU A 197 6.22 -17.09 -3.91
CA GLU A 197 5.30 -16.55 -2.90
C GLU A 197 4.26 -17.59 -2.46
N LYS A 198 3.56 -18.21 -3.40
CA LYS A 198 2.51 -19.18 -3.09
C LYS A 198 3.04 -20.42 -2.33
N PRO A 199 4.18 -21.03 -2.70
CA PRO A 199 4.78 -22.10 -1.90
C PRO A 199 5.16 -21.67 -0.48
N LEU A 200 5.76 -20.48 -0.32
CA LEU A 200 6.15 -19.97 1.00
C LEU A 200 4.94 -19.68 1.89
N ILE A 201 3.89 -19.07 1.35
CA ILE A 201 2.62 -18.83 2.06
C ILE A 201 1.98 -20.15 2.51
N ASN A 202 2.00 -21.17 1.64
CA ASN A 202 1.46 -22.47 1.98
C ASN A 202 2.33 -23.18 3.03
N TYR A 203 3.65 -23.00 2.99
CA TYR A 203 4.56 -23.52 3.99
C TYR A 203 4.34 -22.87 5.35
N SER A 204 4.20 -21.55 5.42
CA SER A 204 4.01 -20.80 6.67
C SER A 204 2.66 -21.08 7.35
N ARG A 205 1.65 -21.52 6.60
CA ARG A 205 0.32 -21.90 7.13
C ARG A 205 0.29 -23.31 7.71
N ARG A 206 1.38 -24.08 7.61
CA ARG A 206 1.45 -25.39 8.25
C ARG A 206 1.47 -25.19 9.76
N PRO A 207 0.63 -25.92 10.53
CA PRO A 207 0.72 -25.87 11.98
C PRO A 207 2.14 -26.29 12.37
N LEU A 208 2.80 -25.44 13.18
CA LEU A 208 4.08 -25.83 13.79
C LEU A 208 3.84 -27.15 14.53
N PRO A 209 4.73 -28.15 14.38
CA PRO A 209 4.63 -29.34 15.21
C PRO A 209 4.61 -28.86 16.66
N VAL A 210 3.57 -29.24 17.41
CA VAL A 210 3.51 -29.03 18.85
C VAL A 210 4.79 -29.66 19.37
N LEU A 211 5.75 -28.82 19.77
CA LEU A 211 6.88 -29.27 20.57
C LEU A 211 6.26 -29.71 21.89
N LEU A 212 5.87 -30.98 21.93
CA LEU A 212 5.36 -31.65 23.11
C LEU A 212 6.43 -31.51 24.18
N ASN A 213 6.00 -30.97 25.32
CA ASN A 213 6.75 -30.87 26.56
C ASN A 213 7.68 -32.08 26.74
N SER A 214 8.98 -31.81 26.80
CA SER A 214 9.97 -32.66 27.46
C SER A 214 10.48 -31.94 28.69
#